data_AF-A0A4S3ZYP7-F1
#
_entry.id   AF-A0A4S3ZYP7-F1
#
_cell.length_a   1.000
_cell.length_b   1.000
_cell.length_c   1.000
_cell.angle_alpha   90.00
_cell.angle_beta   90.00
_cell.angle_gamma   90.00
#
_symmetry.space_group_name_H-M   'P 1'
#
loop_
_entity.id
_entity.type
_entity.pdbx_description
1 polymer ?
#
loop_
_entity_poly.entity_id
_entity_poly.type
_entity_poly.pdbx_seq_one_letter_code
_entity_poly.pdbx_strand_id
1 'polypeptide(L)'
;MDKLKEFRFFPYYLNSRRIADITGERLPLASQTSLNNNSSTRVGAMDATLRASKRLMYSGQVPNLASLVSREIVHDRVLSFVWGVFTFRGASKALDLELKGKPIVNGSFSGSIPLGDREYRMSGQMHNEHYYSDSSITVLTKKRRMFILGHFDFSDEDNVIVSPYLMGELVEDRYFANSLSSSIRVFPDMIDQFARIKEVPLPSKEELRLLEAMPEDDVKQAFADIIGEHYVPKDWGGEKSDLTTTKITLAGQRHPTAFIFKGPSVKGEMHPANMGKRGDQLVRVFDEPVNLVVVQHWNKIANSVVRIAEALAYDPRQPRQYCIIDGLETAHILKAYGRLK
;
A
#
# COMPACT_ATOMS: atom_id res chain seq x y z
N MET A 1 -21.49 -10.14 -11.73
CA MET A 1 -21.19 -10.08 -10.29
C MET A 1 -19.73 -10.45 -10.13
N ASP A 2 -18.86 -9.46 -10.07
CA ASP A 2 -17.42 -9.65 -9.95
C ASP A 2 -17.10 -10.34 -8.61
N LYS A 3 -16.45 -11.50 -8.68
CA LYS A 3 -15.78 -12.13 -7.54
C LYS A 3 -14.49 -11.37 -7.23
N LEU A 4 -14.59 -10.09 -6.92
CA LEU A 4 -13.48 -9.34 -6.34
C LEU A 4 -13.20 -9.97 -4.96
N LYS A 5 -12.09 -10.70 -4.90
CA LYS A 5 -11.38 -11.22 -3.73
C LYS A 5 -11.93 -10.67 -2.40
N GLU A 6 -12.65 -11.49 -1.62
CA GLU A 6 -13.00 -11.09 -0.26
C GLU A 6 -11.71 -11.06 0.57
N PHE A 7 -11.32 -9.87 1.01
CA PHE A 7 -10.19 -9.72 1.94
C PHE A 7 -10.71 -9.85 3.36
N ARG A 8 -10.06 -10.70 4.15
CA ARG A 8 -10.32 -10.84 5.57
C ARG A 8 -9.41 -9.91 6.36
N PHE A 9 -10.02 -9.03 7.15
CA PHE A 9 -9.31 -8.25 8.15
C PHE A 9 -9.09 -9.08 9.44
N PHE A 10 -7.84 -9.20 9.85
CA PHE A 10 -7.39 -9.80 11.10
C PHE A 10 -7.00 -8.69 12.09
N PRO A 11 -7.84 -8.39 13.09
CA PRO A 11 -7.58 -7.31 14.04
C PRO A 11 -6.52 -7.72 15.06
N TYR A 12 -5.61 -6.79 15.38
CA TYR A 12 -4.71 -6.93 16.52
C TYR A 12 -5.00 -5.89 17.61
N TYR A 13 -5.55 -4.74 17.23
CA TYR A 13 -5.88 -3.66 18.14
C TYR A 13 -7.18 -2.99 17.69
N LEU A 14 -8.15 -2.82 18.59
CA LEU A 14 -9.44 -2.16 18.34
C LEU A 14 -9.78 -1.22 19.51
N ASN A 15 -9.80 0.08 19.24
CA ASN A 15 -10.29 1.09 20.18
C ASN A 15 -11.79 1.30 19.98
N SER A 16 -12.60 0.53 20.71
CA SER A 16 -14.05 0.53 20.54
C SER A 16 -14.71 1.88 20.80
N ARG A 17 -14.23 2.65 21.79
CA ARG A 17 -14.77 4.00 22.06
C ARG A 17 -14.66 4.89 20.82
N ARG A 18 -13.46 4.94 20.24
CA ARG A 18 -13.17 5.75 19.08
C ARG A 18 -13.86 5.25 17.80
N ILE A 19 -14.01 3.94 17.65
CA ILE A 19 -14.79 3.35 16.56
C ILE A 19 -16.27 3.72 16.71
N ALA A 20 -16.82 3.65 17.92
CA ALA A 20 -18.19 4.07 18.22
C ALA A 20 -18.41 5.55 17.89
N ASP A 21 -17.45 6.42 18.25
CA ASP A 21 -17.53 7.85 17.99
C ASP A 21 -17.62 8.17 16.48
N ILE A 22 -16.83 7.48 15.63
CA ILE A 22 -16.88 7.69 14.18
C ILE A 22 -18.14 7.07 13.55
N THR A 23 -18.49 5.86 13.97
CA THR A 23 -19.57 5.10 13.33
C THR A 23 -20.96 5.51 13.83
N GLY A 24 -21.04 6.23 14.95
CA GLY A 24 -22.29 6.50 15.66
C GLY A 24 -22.91 5.26 16.33
N GLU A 25 -22.22 4.13 16.32
CA GLU A 25 -22.72 2.86 16.85
C GLU A 25 -22.51 2.76 18.37
N ARG A 26 -23.48 2.16 19.08
CA ARG A 26 -23.32 1.83 20.50
C ARG A 26 -22.60 0.48 20.63
N LEU A 27 -21.30 0.53 20.94
CA LEU A 27 -20.51 -0.67 21.18
C LEU A 27 -20.53 -1.09 22.66
N PRO A 28 -20.50 -2.40 22.99
CA PRO A 28 -20.59 -2.85 24.38
C PRO A 28 -19.37 -2.40 25.20
N LEU A 29 -19.60 -1.91 26.42
CA LEU A 29 -18.53 -1.42 27.31
C LEU A 29 -17.46 -2.47 27.63
N ALA A 30 -17.84 -3.76 27.63
CA ALA A 30 -16.89 -4.85 27.84
C ALA A 30 -15.77 -4.92 26.78
N SER A 31 -15.93 -4.27 25.62
CA SER A 31 -14.86 -4.11 24.62
C SER A 31 -13.77 -3.12 25.04
N GLN A 32 -13.96 -2.39 26.14
CA GLN A 32 -12.96 -1.49 26.74
C GLN A 32 -12.25 -2.18 27.92
N THR A 33 -12.54 -3.46 28.16
CA THR A 33 -11.87 -4.24 29.20
C THR A 33 -10.54 -4.77 28.68
N SER A 34 -9.48 -4.61 29.46
CA SER A 34 -8.16 -5.19 29.16
C SER A 34 -8.22 -6.69 28.95
N LEU A 35 -7.33 -7.18 28.09
CA LEU A 35 -7.10 -8.60 27.86
C LEU A 35 -6.72 -9.35 29.16
N ASN A 36 -6.16 -8.66 30.17
CA ASN A 36 -5.93 -9.22 31.50
C ASN A 36 -7.21 -9.79 32.14
N ASN A 37 -8.36 -9.15 31.88
CA ASN A 37 -9.67 -9.55 32.37
C ASN A 37 -10.50 -10.20 31.26
N ASN A 38 -9.88 -11.14 30.51
CA ASN A 38 -10.54 -11.79 29.38
C ASN A 38 -11.76 -12.60 29.83
N SER A 39 -12.90 -12.39 29.19
CA SER A 39 -14.16 -13.07 29.49
C SER A 39 -14.94 -13.32 28.20
N SER A 40 -15.89 -14.27 28.22
CA SER A 40 -16.79 -14.51 27.08
C SER A 40 -17.56 -13.24 26.68
N THR A 41 -17.96 -12.43 27.65
CA THR A 41 -18.60 -11.12 27.44
C THR A 41 -17.68 -10.15 26.69
N ARG A 42 -16.40 -10.08 27.07
CA ARG A 42 -15.40 -9.26 26.38
C ARG A 42 -15.18 -9.74 24.95
N VAL A 43 -15.04 -11.05 24.74
CA VAL A 43 -14.85 -11.63 23.40
C VAL A 43 -16.02 -11.26 22.48
N GLY A 44 -17.26 -11.48 22.93
CA GLY A 44 -18.45 -11.09 22.17
C GLY A 44 -18.53 -9.58 21.89
N ALA A 45 -18.09 -8.75 22.84
CA ALA A 45 -17.99 -7.30 22.65
C ALA A 45 -16.92 -6.89 21.63
N MET A 46 -15.75 -7.53 21.65
CA MET A 46 -14.69 -7.30 20.65
C MET A 46 -15.11 -7.77 19.25
N ASP A 47 -15.89 -8.84 19.14
CA ASP A 47 -16.46 -9.27 17.86
C ASP A 47 -17.48 -8.26 17.30
N ALA A 48 -18.28 -7.63 18.17
CA ALA A 48 -19.13 -6.53 17.76
C ALA A 48 -18.31 -5.33 17.25
N THR A 49 -17.24 -4.97 17.97
CA THR A 49 -16.30 -3.92 17.55
C THR A 49 -15.65 -4.25 16.20
N LEU A 50 -15.22 -5.50 15.98
CA LEU A 50 -14.65 -5.93 14.71
C LEU A 50 -15.63 -5.78 13.55
N ARG A 51 -16.92 -6.09 13.74
CA ARG A 51 -17.95 -5.90 12.72
C ARG A 51 -18.11 -4.41 12.37
N ALA A 52 -18.12 -3.53 13.37
CA ALA A 52 -18.17 -2.08 13.15
C ALA A 52 -16.90 -1.57 12.44
N SER A 53 -15.73 -2.06 12.83
CA SER A 53 -14.46 -1.75 12.17
C SER A 53 -14.45 -2.13 10.69
N LYS A 54 -14.93 -3.33 10.35
CA LYS A 54 -15.03 -3.77 8.95
C LYS A 54 -15.96 -2.83 8.16
N ARG A 55 -17.14 -2.52 8.68
CA ARG A 55 -18.05 -1.55 8.03
C ARG A 55 -17.36 -0.21 7.79
N LEU A 56 -16.66 0.32 8.80
CA LEU A 56 -15.93 1.58 8.68
C LEU A 56 -14.88 1.53 7.57
N MET A 57 -14.07 0.47 7.53
CA MET A 57 -13.01 0.29 6.52
C MET A 57 -13.56 0.25 5.09
N TYR A 58 -14.70 -0.41 4.86
CA TYR A 58 -15.30 -0.54 3.53
C TYR A 58 -16.27 0.61 3.18
N SER A 59 -16.59 1.50 4.13
CA SER A 59 -17.58 2.57 3.94
C SER A 59 -17.16 3.69 2.98
N GLY A 60 -15.86 3.86 2.76
CA GLY A 60 -15.34 5.03 2.04
C GLY A 60 -15.25 6.32 2.84
N GLN A 61 -15.69 6.33 4.10
CA GLN A 61 -15.67 7.52 4.96
C GLN A 61 -14.26 7.93 5.42
N VAL A 62 -13.35 6.96 5.53
CA VAL A 62 -11.97 7.22 5.95
C VAL A 62 -11.03 7.08 4.75
N PRO A 63 -10.35 8.15 4.33
CA PRO A 63 -9.46 8.13 3.17
C PRO A 63 -8.14 7.40 3.44
N ASN A 64 -7.46 7.02 2.36
CA ASN A 64 -6.08 6.54 2.40
C ASN A 64 -5.13 7.72 2.58
N LEU A 65 -4.23 7.65 3.55
CA LEU A 65 -3.32 8.74 3.87
C LEU A 65 -2.40 9.09 2.69
N ALA A 66 -1.94 8.08 1.96
CA ALA A 66 -1.12 8.28 0.76
C ALA A 66 -1.85 9.10 -0.33
N SER A 67 -3.18 9.02 -0.37
CA SER A 67 -3.98 9.81 -1.33
C SER A 67 -4.17 11.27 -0.89
N LEU A 68 -4.12 11.55 0.43
CA LEU A 68 -4.36 12.88 0.97
C LEU A 68 -3.15 13.79 0.91
N VAL A 69 -1.95 13.28 1.24
CA VAL A 69 -0.76 14.13 1.41
C VAL A 69 -0.31 14.79 0.11
N SER A 70 -0.60 14.17 -1.04
CA SER A 70 -0.36 14.77 -2.35
C SER A 70 -1.23 16.00 -2.64
N ARG A 71 -2.34 16.19 -1.92
CA ARG A 71 -3.38 17.20 -2.17
C ARG A 71 -3.28 18.43 -1.24
N GLU A 72 -2.10 18.66 -0.64
CA GLU A 72 -1.88 19.52 0.53
C GLU A 72 -2.57 18.97 1.78
N ILE A 73 -1.78 18.59 2.79
CA ILE A 73 -2.34 18.36 4.13
C ILE A 73 -2.71 19.74 4.68
N VAL A 74 -3.98 20.11 4.55
CA VAL A 74 -4.50 21.42 4.99
C VAL A 74 -4.70 21.48 6.52
N HIS A 75 -4.54 20.34 7.22
CA HIS A 75 -4.88 20.24 8.65
C HIS A 75 -3.77 19.58 9.47
N ASP A 76 -3.48 20.16 10.63
CA ASP A 76 -2.57 19.59 11.64
C ASP A 76 -3.03 18.20 12.09
N ARG A 77 -4.30 17.83 11.93
CA ARG A 77 -4.80 16.52 12.33
C ARG A 77 -5.80 15.94 11.34
N VAL A 78 -5.56 14.72 10.89
CA VAL A 78 -6.36 14.06 9.86
C VAL A 78 -6.76 12.65 10.29
N LEU A 79 -8.05 12.32 10.17
CA LEU A 79 -8.53 10.94 10.27
C LEU A 79 -8.30 10.22 8.94
N SER A 80 -7.49 9.17 8.97
CA SER A 80 -7.08 8.46 7.76
C SER A 80 -6.74 7.00 8.07
N PHE A 81 -6.42 6.22 7.05
CA PHE A 81 -5.69 4.96 7.22
C PHE A 81 -4.39 4.93 6.43
N VAL A 82 -3.45 4.10 6.86
CA VAL A 82 -2.21 3.82 6.13
C VAL A 82 -1.90 2.33 6.20
N TRP A 83 -1.35 1.81 5.11
CA TRP A 83 -0.74 0.49 5.08
C TRP A 83 0.78 0.66 4.99
N GLY A 84 1.51 0.17 6.00
CA GLY A 84 2.92 0.48 6.13
C GLY A 84 3.68 -0.49 7.02
N VAL A 85 5.01 -0.33 7.07
CA VAL A 85 5.87 -1.14 7.93
C VAL A 85 6.16 -0.38 9.22
N PHE A 86 5.75 -0.97 10.34
CA PHE A 86 5.91 -0.42 11.68
C PHE A 86 6.68 -1.39 12.57
N THR A 87 7.41 -0.84 13.53
CA THR A 87 8.07 -1.57 14.61
C THR A 87 7.23 -1.42 15.86
N PHE A 88 6.74 -2.54 16.39
CA PHE A 88 5.93 -2.56 17.61
C PHE A 88 6.79 -2.98 18.81
N ARG A 89 6.56 -2.35 19.97
CA ARG A 89 7.31 -2.60 21.20
C ARG A 89 6.40 -2.51 22.42
N GLY A 90 6.81 -3.18 23.50
CA GLY A 90 6.21 -2.99 24.82
C GLY A 90 4.86 -3.67 25.06
N ALA A 91 4.17 -4.22 24.06
CA ALA A 91 2.85 -4.84 24.25
C ALA A 91 2.84 -5.95 25.31
N SER A 92 3.76 -6.91 25.22
CA SER A 92 3.87 -8.01 26.20
C SER A 92 4.25 -7.49 27.60
N LYS A 93 5.15 -6.50 27.68
CA LYS A 93 5.57 -5.89 28.96
C LYS A 93 4.43 -5.11 29.60
N ALA A 94 3.64 -4.39 28.81
CA ALA A 94 2.51 -3.61 29.30
C ALA A 94 1.45 -4.51 29.94
N LEU A 95 1.15 -5.65 29.31
CA LEU A 95 0.21 -6.64 29.85
C LEU A 95 0.76 -7.34 31.11
N ASP A 96 2.04 -7.69 31.13
CA ASP A 96 2.71 -8.28 32.30
C ASP A 96 2.71 -7.34 33.52
N LEU A 97 2.92 -6.04 33.29
CA LEU A 97 2.85 -5.04 34.36
C LEU A 97 1.43 -4.91 34.94
N GLU A 98 0.40 -4.93 34.08
CA GLU A 98 -0.99 -4.91 34.52
C GLU A 98 -1.36 -6.15 35.34
N LEU A 99 -0.97 -7.35 34.87
CA LEU A 99 -1.14 -8.62 35.59
C LEU A 99 -0.52 -8.57 37.00
N LYS A 100 0.61 -7.87 37.15
CA LYS A 100 1.33 -7.71 38.42
C LYS A 100 0.83 -6.54 39.28
N GLY A 101 -0.19 -5.80 38.84
CA GLY A 101 -0.69 -4.61 39.53
C GLY A 101 0.34 -3.48 39.62
N LYS A 102 1.30 -3.42 38.70
CA LYS A 102 2.37 -2.41 38.68
C LYS A 102 1.99 -1.23 37.78
N PRO A 103 2.65 -0.06 37.93
CA PRO A 103 2.47 1.06 37.02
C PRO A 103 2.66 0.63 35.56
N ILE A 104 1.61 0.81 34.75
CA ILE A 104 1.58 0.36 33.35
C ILE A 104 2.40 1.33 32.50
N VAL A 105 3.30 0.77 31.69
CA VAL A 105 3.97 1.49 30.60
C VAL A 105 3.37 0.99 29.29
N ASN A 106 2.66 1.87 28.58
CA ASN A 106 1.96 1.51 27.34
C ASN A 106 2.93 0.95 26.30
N GLY A 107 2.41 0.03 25.48
CA GLY A 107 3.10 -0.36 24.26
C GLY A 107 3.20 0.82 23.29
N SER A 108 4.09 0.73 22.30
CA SER A 108 4.25 1.75 21.28
C SER A 108 4.56 1.16 19.92
N PHE A 109 4.33 1.94 18.89
CA PHE A 109 4.74 1.62 17.54
C PHE A 109 5.39 2.83 16.88
N SER A 110 6.28 2.57 15.92
CA SER A 110 6.84 3.61 15.06
C SER A 110 7.19 3.09 13.69
N GLY A 111 7.18 3.95 12.68
CA GLY A 111 7.58 3.62 11.32
C GLY A 111 7.85 4.88 10.51
N SER A 112 8.79 4.83 9.58
CA SER A 112 8.93 5.86 8.56
C SER A 112 7.94 5.55 7.44
N ILE A 113 7.17 6.51 6.94
CA ILE A 113 6.18 6.31 5.87
C ILE A 113 6.39 7.37 4.78
N PRO A 114 6.66 6.97 3.53
CA PRO A 114 6.77 7.91 2.42
C PRO A 114 5.37 8.36 2.00
N LEU A 115 5.19 9.67 1.88
CA LEU A 115 3.95 10.31 1.44
C LEU A 115 4.33 11.42 0.45
N GLY A 116 4.05 11.21 -0.83
CA GLY A 116 4.54 12.09 -1.89
C GLY A 116 6.07 12.09 -1.94
N ASP A 117 6.67 13.28 -1.98
CA ASP A 117 8.11 13.50 -2.03
C ASP A 117 8.81 13.51 -0.66
N ARG A 118 8.07 13.30 0.44
CA ARG A 118 8.60 13.33 1.82
C ARG A 118 8.47 11.99 2.53
N GLU A 119 9.28 11.78 3.56
CA GLU A 119 9.18 10.63 4.47
C GLU A 119 8.89 11.10 5.90
N TYR A 120 7.77 10.63 6.45
CA TYR A 120 7.31 11.01 7.79
C TYR A 120 7.60 9.92 8.81
N ARG A 121 8.13 10.29 9.97
CA ARG A 121 8.28 9.38 11.12
C ARG A 121 6.98 9.35 11.91
N MET A 122 6.21 8.29 11.74
CA MET A 122 4.98 8.05 12.48
C MET A 122 5.26 7.31 13.77
N SER A 123 4.60 7.70 14.86
CA SER A 123 4.65 6.95 16.12
C SER A 123 3.36 7.07 16.94
N GLY A 124 3.06 6.09 17.76
CA GLY A 124 1.87 6.11 18.60
C GLY A 124 1.95 5.14 19.79
N GLN A 125 1.02 5.30 20.73
CA GLN A 125 0.88 4.43 21.90
C GLN A 125 -0.23 3.40 21.70
N MET A 126 -0.06 2.25 22.37
CA MET A 126 -1.01 1.15 22.42
C MET A 126 -1.41 0.88 23.87
N HIS A 127 -2.70 0.98 24.17
CA HIS A 127 -3.23 0.71 25.50
C HIS A 127 -3.78 -0.72 25.61
N ASN A 128 -3.62 -1.34 26.79
CA ASN A 128 -3.96 -2.75 27.01
C ASN A 128 -5.45 -3.08 26.78
N GLU A 129 -6.34 -2.11 27.04
CA GLU A 129 -7.78 -2.22 26.81
C GLU A 129 -8.18 -2.48 25.36
N HIS A 130 -7.27 -2.23 24.41
CA HIS A 130 -7.58 -2.28 22.98
C HIS A 130 -6.95 -3.48 22.26
N TYR A 131 -6.12 -4.30 22.91
CA TYR A 131 -5.60 -5.51 22.28
C TYR A 131 -6.74 -6.50 22.00
N TYR A 132 -6.84 -7.00 20.77
CA TYR A 132 -7.96 -7.87 20.39
C TYR A 132 -7.91 -9.22 21.11
N SER A 133 -6.78 -9.93 21.03
CA SER A 133 -6.56 -11.28 21.57
C SER A 133 -5.14 -11.48 22.12
N ASP A 134 -4.88 -12.62 22.77
CA ASP A 134 -3.54 -13.01 23.25
C ASP A 134 -2.52 -13.10 22.10
N SER A 135 -2.96 -13.59 20.95
CA SER A 135 -2.13 -13.63 19.74
C SER A 135 -1.72 -12.23 19.26
N SER A 136 -2.55 -11.20 19.48
CA SER A 136 -2.19 -9.82 19.15
C SER A 136 -0.93 -9.36 19.87
N ILE A 137 -0.76 -9.77 21.13
CA ILE A 137 0.42 -9.40 21.94
C ILE A 137 1.69 -9.95 21.31
N THR A 138 1.66 -11.21 20.86
CA THR A 138 2.80 -11.84 20.19
C THR A 138 3.11 -11.15 18.86
N VAL A 139 2.09 -10.78 18.08
CA VAL A 139 2.27 -10.11 16.79
C VAL A 139 2.84 -8.69 16.96
N LEU A 140 2.34 -7.93 17.94
CA LEU A 140 2.69 -6.52 18.19
C LEU A 140 3.98 -6.36 19.03
N THR A 141 5.01 -7.14 18.71
CA THR A 141 6.34 -7.08 19.38
C THR A 141 7.51 -6.93 18.40
N LYS A 142 7.25 -6.93 17.09
CA LYS A 142 8.28 -6.96 16.05
C LYS A 142 8.00 -5.97 14.94
N LYS A 143 8.91 -5.88 13.98
CA LYS A 143 8.68 -5.19 12.71
C LYS A 143 7.65 -5.98 11.89
N ARG A 144 6.56 -5.32 11.53
CA ARG A 144 5.42 -5.90 10.81
C ARG A 144 4.84 -4.87 9.85
N ARG A 145 4.27 -5.38 8.77
CA ARG A 145 3.44 -4.59 7.87
C ARG A 145 2.02 -4.60 8.43
N MET A 146 1.41 -3.43 8.56
CA MET A 146 0.17 -3.26 9.32
C MET A 146 -0.73 -2.22 8.65
N PHE A 147 -2.03 -2.51 8.62
CA PHE A 147 -3.07 -1.51 8.40
C PHE A 147 -3.26 -0.75 9.70
N ILE A 148 -3.11 0.57 9.68
CA ILE A 148 -3.39 1.43 10.82
C ILE A 148 -4.39 2.49 10.38
N LEU A 149 -5.56 2.50 11.00
CA LEU A 149 -6.53 3.59 10.89
C LEU A 149 -6.57 4.35 12.20
N GLY A 150 -6.54 5.67 12.11
CA GLY A 150 -6.57 6.54 13.27
C GLY A 150 -6.42 8.01 12.90
N HIS A 151 -6.22 8.85 13.91
CA HIS A 151 -5.85 10.24 13.67
C HIS A 151 -4.33 10.36 13.54
N PHE A 152 -3.90 11.04 12.50
CA PHE A 152 -2.51 11.41 12.22
C PHE A 152 -2.36 12.89 12.49
N ASP A 153 -1.50 13.23 13.43
CA ASP A 153 -1.21 14.60 13.84
C ASP A 153 0.13 15.04 13.24
N PHE A 154 0.09 16.01 12.33
CA PHE A 154 1.18 16.60 11.56
C PHE A 154 1.69 17.91 12.17
N SER A 155 1.41 18.18 13.45
CA SER A 155 1.87 19.41 14.12
C SER A 155 3.39 19.58 14.19
N ASP A 156 4.15 18.50 14.02
CA ASP A 156 5.63 18.49 13.89
C ASP A 156 5.97 18.06 12.46
N GLU A 157 6.84 18.82 11.79
CA GLU A 157 7.09 18.75 10.34
C GLU A 157 7.35 17.32 9.84
N ASP A 158 8.19 16.56 10.55
CA ASP A 158 8.60 15.22 10.16
C ASP A 158 8.08 14.13 11.12
N ASN A 159 7.65 14.49 12.34
CA ASN A 159 7.18 13.52 13.32
C ASN A 159 5.67 13.55 13.46
N VAL A 160 5.03 12.49 13.00
CA VAL A 160 3.57 12.37 13.01
C VAL A 160 3.12 11.53 14.20
N ILE A 161 2.30 12.13 15.08
CA ILE A 161 1.72 11.40 16.21
C ILE A 161 0.45 10.70 15.75
N VAL A 162 0.44 9.38 15.87
CA VAL A 162 -0.66 8.51 15.47
C VAL A 162 -1.44 8.09 16.70
N SER A 163 -2.72 8.45 16.70
CA SER A 163 -3.70 8.02 17.68
C SER A 163 -4.50 6.86 17.06
N PRO A 164 -4.12 5.58 17.26
CA PRO A 164 -4.72 4.45 16.55
C PRO A 164 -6.16 4.17 17.00
N TYR A 165 -7.01 3.83 16.04
CA TYR A 165 -8.40 3.41 16.24
C TYR A 165 -8.51 1.91 16.01
N LEU A 166 -7.87 1.42 14.96
CA LEU A 166 -7.70 -0.01 14.73
C LEU A 166 -6.39 -0.31 14.04
N MET A 167 -5.83 -1.48 14.33
CA MET A 167 -4.65 -2.02 13.66
C MET A 167 -4.87 -3.49 13.35
N GLY A 168 -4.43 -3.93 12.17
CA GLY A 168 -4.55 -5.32 11.75
C GLY A 168 -3.92 -5.62 10.41
N GLU A 169 -4.04 -6.87 9.99
CA GLU A 169 -3.59 -7.33 8.68
C GLU A 169 -4.80 -7.59 7.77
N LEU A 170 -4.64 -7.31 6.48
CA LEU A 170 -5.55 -7.72 5.43
C LEU A 170 -4.96 -8.96 4.74
N VAL A 171 -5.77 -10.00 4.64
CA VAL A 171 -5.36 -11.30 4.06
C VAL A 171 -6.39 -11.71 3.00
N GLU A 172 -5.95 -12.29 1.89
CA GLU A 172 -6.85 -12.78 0.84
C GLU A 172 -7.54 -14.07 1.33
N ASP A 173 -8.86 -14.18 1.17
CA ASP A 173 -9.60 -15.39 1.54
C ASP A 173 -9.41 -16.49 0.47
N ARG A 174 -8.27 -17.18 0.53
CA ARG A 174 -8.02 -18.42 -0.22
C ARG A 174 -7.58 -19.54 0.73
N TYR A 175 -7.82 -20.78 0.30
CA TYR A 175 -7.44 -22.03 0.99
C TYR A 175 -5.94 -22.12 1.37
N PHE A 176 -5.10 -21.25 0.80
CA PHE A 176 -3.76 -20.95 1.28
C PHE A 176 -3.73 -19.45 1.62
N ALA A 177 -3.62 -19.11 2.90
CA ALA A 177 -3.60 -17.74 3.40
C ALA A 177 -2.31 -17.01 2.96
N ASN A 178 -2.28 -16.55 1.72
CA ASN A 178 -1.25 -15.65 1.23
C ASN A 178 -1.56 -14.25 1.76
N SER A 179 -0.55 -13.57 2.31
CA SER A 179 -0.72 -12.18 2.75
C SER A 179 -1.10 -11.31 1.55
N LEU A 180 -1.93 -10.28 1.75
CA LEU A 180 -2.35 -9.37 0.68
C LEU A 180 -1.14 -8.83 -0.10
N SER A 181 0.02 -8.67 0.55
CA SER A 181 1.26 -8.13 -0.04
C SER A 181 1.79 -8.98 -1.16
N SER A 182 1.59 -10.29 -1.07
CA SER A 182 2.01 -11.23 -2.11
C SER A 182 1.02 -11.28 -3.28
N SER A 183 -0.24 -10.85 -3.08
CA SER A 183 -1.30 -10.93 -4.09
C SER A 183 -1.49 -9.64 -4.91
N ILE A 184 -1.05 -8.48 -4.39
CA ILE A 184 -1.20 -7.20 -5.08
C ILE A 184 -0.03 -6.82 -5.98
N ARG A 185 1.18 -7.34 -5.70
CA ARG A 185 2.35 -7.08 -6.54
C ARG A 185 2.35 -8.05 -7.70
N VAL A 186 2.34 -7.52 -8.92
CA VAL A 186 2.49 -8.24 -10.18
C VAL A 186 3.93 -8.05 -10.66
N PHE A 187 4.56 -9.13 -11.11
CA PHE A 187 5.88 -9.09 -11.72
C PHE A 187 5.78 -9.15 -13.25
N PRO A 188 6.75 -8.63 -14.00
CA PRO A 188 6.70 -8.62 -15.46
C PRO A 188 6.44 -10.00 -16.06
N ASP A 189 7.00 -11.05 -15.47
CA ASP A 189 6.90 -12.42 -15.96
C ASP A 189 5.51 -13.06 -15.73
N MET A 190 4.65 -12.40 -14.95
CA MET A 190 3.25 -12.76 -14.73
C MET A 190 2.31 -12.10 -15.75
N ILE A 191 2.79 -11.10 -16.51
CA ILE A 191 2.04 -10.43 -17.57
C ILE A 191 2.19 -11.26 -18.84
N ASP A 192 1.09 -11.76 -19.38
CA ASP A 192 1.15 -12.71 -20.51
C ASP A 192 1.81 -12.07 -21.74
N GLN A 193 1.60 -10.77 -21.96
CA GLN A 193 2.22 -10.00 -23.04
C GLN A 193 3.74 -9.88 -22.90
N PHE A 194 4.31 -10.13 -21.71
CA PHE A 194 5.75 -10.09 -21.44
C PHE A 194 6.36 -11.48 -21.20
N ALA A 195 5.60 -12.56 -21.38
CA ALA A 195 6.02 -13.91 -21.00
C ALA A 195 7.35 -14.38 -21.66
N ARG A 196 7.70 -13.85 -22.85
CA ARG A 196 8.94 -14.20 -23.56
C ARG A 196 10.21 -13.82 -22.83
N ILE A 197 10.16 -12.98 -21.79
CA ILE A 197 11.35 -12.69 -20.96
C ILE A 197 11.90 -13.96 -20.29
N LYS A 198 11.06 -14.99 -20.07
CA LYS A 198 11.47 -16.29 -19.51
C LYS A 198 12.36 -17.09 -20.46
N GLU A 199 12.33 -16.77 -21.76
CA GLU A 199 13.02 -17.52 -22.83
C GLU A 199 14.36 -16.90 -23.22
N VAL A 200 14.67 -15.70 -22.71
CA VAL A 200 15.83 -14.90 -23.14
C VAL A 200 16.75 -14.62 -21.94
N PRO A 201 18.07 -14.71 -22.10
CA PRO A 201 18.99 -14.38 -21.01
C PRO A 201 18.89 -12.92 -20.60
N LEU A 202 19.25 -12.65 -19.34
CA LEU A 202 19.31 -11.29 -18.80
C LEU A 202 20.14 -10.35 -19.70
N PRO A 203 19.80 -9.06 -19.74
CA PRO A 203 20.57 -8.06 -20.48
C PRO A 203 22.03 -7.95 -20.01
N SER A 204 22.95 -7.75 -20.95
CA SER A 204 24.34 -7.38 -20.70
C SER A 204 24.48 -5.90 -20.30
N LYS A 205 25.66 -5.48 -19.85
CA LYS A 205 25.91 -4.06 -19.53
C LYS A 205 25.80 -3.17 -20.77
N GLU A 206 26.23 -3.66 -21.92
CA GLU A 206 26.14 -2.99 -23.21
C GLU A 206 24.68 -2.80 -23.62
N GLU A 207 23.85 -3.82 -23.42
CA GLU A 207 22.40 -3.74 -23.65
C GLU A 207 21.70 -2.74 -22.72
N LEU A 208 22.14 -2.61 -21.46
CA LEU A 208 21.64 -1.57 -20.55
C LEU A 208 22.04 -0.16 -21.01
N ARG A 209 23.22 0.02 -21.62
CA ARG A 209 23.62 1.32 -22.20
C ARG A 209 22.79 1.70 -23.42
N LEU A 210 22.34 0.73 -24.21
CA LEU A 210 21.39 0.99 -25.31
C LEU A 210 20.10 1.58 -24.75
N LEU A 211 19.54 0.98 -23.69
CA LEU A 211 18.34 1.50 -23.03
C LEU A 211 18.51 2.94 -22.51
N GLU A 212 19.67 3.27 -21.93
CA GLU A 212 19.96 4.64 -21.44
C GLU A 212 19.92 5.69 -22.57
N ALA A 213 20.22 5.28 -23.81
CA ALA A 213 20.17 6.14 -24.99
C ALA A 213 18.77 6.20 -25.64
N MET A 214 17.84 5.31 -25.27
CA MET A 214 16.50 5.27 -25.85
C MET A 214 15.61 6.40 -25.29
N PRO A 215 15.01 7.24 -26.16
CA PRO A 215 13.99 8.20 -25.77
C PRO A 215 12.79 7.55 -25.06
N GLU A 216 12.16 8.31 -24.17
CA GLU A 216 10.95 7.86 -23.45
C GLU A 216 9.83 7.43 -24.41
N ASP A 217 9.63 8.21 -25.48
CA ASP A 217 8.64 7.93 -26.53
C ASP A 217 8.90 6.60 -27.25
N ASP A 218 10.17 6.25 -27.49
CA ASP A 218 10.54 5.00 -28.15
C ASP A 218 10.28 3.80 -27.23
N VAL A 219 10.55 3.95 -25.93
CA VAL A 219 10.20 2.93 -24.92
C VAL A 219 8.68 2.78 -24.82
N LYS A 220 7.94 3.89 -24.71
CA LYS A 220 6.47 3.91 -24.67
C LYS A 220 5.87 3.23 -25.90
N GLN A 221 6.36 3.56 -27.10
CA GLN A 221 5.92 2.94 -28.34
C GLN A 221 6.30 1.45 -28.41
N ALA A 222 7.48 1.06 -27.96
CA ALA A 222 7.87 -0.34 -27.91
C ALA A 222 6.97 -1.17 -26.98
N PHE A 223 6.62 -0.64 -25.80
CA PHE A 223 5.66 -1.28 -24.90
C PHE A 223 4.28 -1.38 -25.54
N ALA A 224 3.79 -0.31 -26.17
CA ALA A 224 2.51 -0.33 -26.88
C ALA A 224 2.50 -1.42 -27.97
N ASP A 225 3.54 -1.50 -28.79
CA ASP A 225 3.68 -2.53 -29.82
C ASP A 225 3.69 -3.95 -29.26
N ILE A 226 4.42 -4.19 -28.14
CA ILE A 226 4.49 -5.51 -27.47
C ILE A 226 3.13 -5.92 -26.91
N ILE A 227 2.40 -4.96 -26.32
CA ILE A 227 1.04 -5.17 -25.80
C ILE A 227 0.03 -5.33 -26.95
N GLY A 228 0.38 -4.85 -28.14
CA GLY A 228 -0.51 -4.74 -29.30
C GLY A 228 -1.45 -3.54 -29.22
N GLU A 229 -1.14 -2.51 -28.42
CA GLU A 229 -1.90 -1.27 -28.36
C GLU A 229 -1.59 -0.37 -29.57
N HIS A 230 -2.63 0.05 -30.29
CA HIS A 230 -2.46 0.82 -31.53
C HIS A 230 -2.64 2.33 -31.30
N TYR A 231 -3.34 2.70 -30.23
CA TYR A 231 -3.64 4.08 -29.92
C TYR A 231 -2.79 4.54 -28.75
N VAL A 232 -1.61 5.07 -29.05
CA VAL A 232 -0.74 5.71 -28.06
C VAL A 232 -1.14 7.19 -27.99
N PRO A 233 -1.66 7.67 -26.84
CA PRO A 233 -2.05 9.06 -26.70
C PRO A 233 -0.82 9.98 -26.76
N LYS A 234 -1.01 11.19 -27.29
CA LYS A 234 0.00 12.25 -27.22
C LYS A 234 0.02 12.84 -25.81
N ASP A 235 1.21 13.19 -25.33
CA ASP A 235 1.39 13.79 -24.02
C ASP A 235 0.70 15.16 -23.94
N TRP A 236 -0.01 15.39 -22.84
CA TRP A 236 -0.63 16.68 -22.56
C TRP A 236 -0.63 16.96 -21.05
N GLY A 237 -0.58 18.25 -20.69
CA GLY A 237 -0.25 18.70 -19.32
C GLY A 237 -1.20 18.30 -18.18
N GLY A 238 -2.24 17.49 -18.44
CA GLY A 238 -3.15 16.96 -17.43
C GLY A 238 -3.25 15.43 -17.42
N GLU A 239 -2.38 14.71 -18.13
CA GLU A 239 -2.40 13.26 -18.16
C GLU A 239 -2.13 12.66 -16.77
N LYS A 240 -2.92 11.65 -16.40
CA LYS A 240 -2.78 10.91 -15.15
C LYS A 240 -1.81 9.73 -15.30
N SER A 241 -1.76 9.16 -16.50
CA SER A 241 -0.87 8.09 -16.94
C SER A 241 -0.44 8.34 -18.38
N ASP A 242 0.67 7.72 -18.76
CA ASP A 242 1.28 7.88 -20.07
C ASP A 242 0.63 6.94 -21.11
N LEU A 243 0.13 5.78 -20.69
CA LEU A 243 -0.62 4.83 -21.52
C LEU A 243 -1.71 4.13 -20.70
N THR A 244 -2.90 4.01 -21.27
CA THR A 244 -3.97 3.16 -20.73
C THR A 244 -4.39 2.11 -21.75
N THR A 245 -4.68 0.89 -21.29
CA THR A 245 -5.07 -0.21 -22.17
C THR A 245 -5.93 -1.25 -21.45
N THR A 246 -6.71 -2.01 -22.22
CA THR A 246 -7.48 -3.17 -21.74
C THR A 246 -6.90 -4.50 -22.25
N LYS A 247 -5.77 -4.46 -22.96
CA LYS A 247 -5.16 -5.62 -23.63
C LYS A 247 -4.27 -6.45 -22.72
N ILE A 248 -3.84 -5.91 -21.57
CA ILE A 248 -3.05 -6.65 -20.60
C ILE A 248 -3.85 -7.82 -20.04
N THR A 249 -3.24 -9.00 -20.00
CA THR A 249 -3.80 -10.19 -19.38
C THR A 249 -2.85 -10.78 -18.36
N LEU A 250 -3.43 -11.28 -17.26
CA LEU A 250 -2.75 -12.07 -16.24
C LEU A 250 -3.42 -13.44 -16.22
N ALA A 251 -2.68 -14.51 -16.54
CA ALA A 251 -3.22 -15.87 -16.63
C ALA A 251 -4.48 -15.94 -17.53
N GLY A 252 -4.45 -15.24 -18.67
CA GLY A 252 -5.53 -15.17 -19.65
C GLY A 252 -6.71 -14.25 -19.27
N GLN A 253 -6.75 -13.68 -18.07
CA GLN A 253 -7.80 -12.73 -17.67
C GLN A 253 -7.40 -11.29 -17.97
N ARG A 254 -8.29 -10.51 -18.57
CA ARG A 254 -8.04 -9.08 -18.89
C ARG A 254 -7.98 -8.21 -17.64
N HIS A 255 -6.98 -7.34 -17.59
CA HIS A 255 -6.78 -6.37 -16.52
C HIS A 255 -6.64 -4.97 -17.15
N PRO A 256 -7.64 -4.09 -17.04
CA PRO A 256 -7.47 -2.68 -17.40
C PRO A 256 -6.26 -2.11 -16.67
N THR A 257 -5.33 -1.54 -17.43
CA THR A 257 -3.99 -1.18 -16.97
C THR A 257 -3.66 0.26 -17.34
N ALA A 258 -3.06 0.98 -16.40
CA ALA A 258 -2.41 2.26 -16.65
C ALA A 258 -0.90 2.13 -16.48
N PHE A 259 -0.12 2.78 -17.33
CA PHE A 259 1.34 2.82 -17.27
C PHE A 259 1.81 4.23 -16.95
N ILE A 260 2.80 4.31 -16.07
CA ILE A 260 3.66 5.46 -15.94
C ILE A 260 5.00 5.10 -16.58
N PHE A 261 5.42 5.86 -17.60
CA PHE A 261 6.74 5.77 -18.19
C PHE A 261 7.59 6.96 -17.68
N LYS A 262 8.87 6.69 -17.44
CA LYS A 262 9.88 7.71 -17.13
C LYS A 262 11.19 7.35 -17.80
N GLY A 263 11.55 8.12 -18.82
CA GLY A 263 12.76 7.92 -19.61
C GLY A 263 13.97 8.69 -19.06
N PRO A 264 15.05 8.77 -19.87
CA PRO A 264 16.34 9.35 -19.48
C PRO A 264 16.33 10.83 -19.04
N SER A 265 15.24 11.54 -19.32
CA SER A 265 15.02 12.91 -18.81
C SER A 265 15.05 12.96 -17.28
N VAL A 266 14.61 11.90 -16.62
CA VAL A 266 14.80 11.65 -15.19
C VAL A 266 16.12 10.91 -15.01
N LYS A 267 17.17 11.63 -14.58
CA LYS A 267 18.51 11.08 -14.42
C LYS A 267 18.64 10.22 -13.16
N GLY A 268 19.26 9.05 -13.29
CA GLY A 268 19.63 8.20 -12.16
C GLY A 268 18.45 7.44 -11.56
N GLU A 269 18.51 7.16 -10.26
CA GLU A 269 17.43 6.46 -9.56
C GLU A 269 16.16 7.32 -9.49
N MET A 270 15.01 6.74 -9.82
CA MET A 270 13.72 7.44 -9.76
C MET A 270 13.18 7.48 -8.34
N HIS A 271 13.00 8.68 -7.81
CA HIS A 271 12.38 8.99 -6.53
C HIS A 271 10.97 9.56 -6.71
N PRO A 272 10.14 9.62 -5.65
CA PRO A 272 8.79 10.17 -5.76
C PRO A 272 8.76 11.62 -6.29
N ALA A 273 9.76 12.45 -5.97
CA ALA A 273 9.87 13.82 -6.50
C ALA A 273 9.98 13.90 -8.03
N ASN A 274 10.34 12.79 -8.71
CA ASN A 274 10.38 12.70 -10.17
C ASN A 274 9.00 12.35 -10.78
N MET A 275 8.02 12.01 -9.96
CA MET A 275 6.69 11.52 -10.36
C MET A 275 5.64 12.63 -10.20
N GLY A 276 5.83 13.73 -10.93
CA GLY A 276 4.99 14.93 -10.84
C GLY A 276 5.52 15.97 -9.84
N LYS A 277 4.96 17.19 -9.89
CA LYS A 277 5.47 18.36 -9.15
C LYS A 277 5.55 18.14 -7.64
N ARG A 278 4.73 17.23 -7.09
CA ARG A 278 4.66 16.89 -5.65
C ARG A 278 4.79 15.39 -5.39
N GLY A 279 5.31 14.63 -6.36
CA GLY A 279 5.26 13.16 -6.32
C GLY A 279 3.84 12.59 -6.30
N ASP A 280 2.90 13.32 -6.90
CA ASP A 280 1.47 13.03 -6.90
C ASP A 280 1.00 12.18 -8.08
N GLN A 281 1.87 11.92 -9.08
CA GLN A 281 1.49 11.14 -10.27
C GLN A 281 0.99 9.74 -9.91
N LEU A 282 1.56 9.10 -8.87
CA LEU A 282 1.04 7.84 -8.35
C LEU A 282 -0.39 7.98 -7.83
N VAL A 283 -0.69 9.03 -7.05
CA VAL A 283 -2.05 9.25 -6.56
C VAL A 283 -3.02 9.45 -7.74
N ARG A 284 -2.61 10.25 -8.73
CA ARG A 284 -3.42 10.52 -9.93
C ARG A 284 -3.71 9.27 -10.76
N VAL A 285 -2.73 8.39 -10.98
CA VAL A 285 -2.97 7.14 -11.74
C VAL A 285 -3.83 6.15 -10.95
N PHE A 286 -3.70 6.10 -9.62
CA PHE A 286 -4.56 5.27 -8.77
C PHE A 286 -6.00 5.83 -8.64
N ASP A 287 -6.27 7.05 -9.14
CA ASP A 287 -7.64 7.57 -9.33
C ASP A 287 -8.25 7.16 -10.68
N GLU A 288 -7.49 6.55 -11.59
CA GLU A 288 -8.02 6.06 -12.87
C GLU A 288 -8.87 4.80 -12.71
N PRO A 289 -9.81 4.49 -13.61
CA PRO A 289 -10.63 3.28 -13.54
C PRO A 289 -9.88 2.04 -14.04
N VAL A 290 -8.72 1.75 -13.47
CA VAL A 290 -7.84 0.61 -13.82
C VAL A 290 -7.65 -0.35 -12.65
N ASN A 291 -7.35 -1.61 -12.96
CA ASN A 291 -7.11 -2.67 -11.97
C ASN A 291 -5.63 -2.92 -11.72
N LEU A 292 -4.77 -2.59 -12.69
CA LEU A 292 -3.32 -2.69 -12.60
C LEU A 292 -2.66 -1.35 -12.91
N VAL A 293 -1.73 -0.92 -12.07
CA VAL A 293 -0.85 0.23 -12.32
C VAL A 293 0.57 -0.27 -12.53
N VAL A 294 1.17 0.07 -13.68
CA VAL A 294 2.55 -0.27 -13.99
C VAL A 294 3.41 0.98 -13.91
N VAL A 295 4.48 0.94 -13.13
CA VAL A 295 5.47 2.01 -13.04
C VAL A 295 6.76 1.53 -13.69
N GLN A 296 7.13 2.15 -14.79
CA GLN A 296 8.33 1.83 -15.55
C GLN A 296 9.33 2.97 -15.45
N HIS A 297 10.61 2.61 -15.30
CA HIS A 297 11.73 3.54 -15.41
C HIS A 297 12.94 2.89 -16.08
N TRP A 298 13.73 3.67 -16.83
CA TRP A 298 14.93 3.16 -17.52
C TRP A 298 16.07 2.78 -16.56
N ASN A 299 16.04 3.24 -15.31
CA ASN A 299 17.05 2.95 -14.28
C ASN A 299 16.39 2.34 -13.02
N LYS A 300 17.10 2.31 -11.90
CA LYS A 300 16.58 1.88 -10.60
C LYS A 300 15.40 2.73 -10.17
N ILE A 301 14.45 2.08 -9.51
CA ILE A 301 13.29 2.72 -8.89
C ILE A 301 13.47 2.67 -7.37
N ALA A 302 13.46 3.83 -6.72
CA ALA A 302 13.66 3.92 -5.28
C ALA A 302 12.57 3.17 -4.51
N ASN A 303 12.94 2.57 -3.39
CA ASN A 303 12.01 1.83 -2.54
C ASN A 303 10.84 2.71 -2.01
N SER A 304 11.03 4.02 -1.90
CA SER A 304 9.94 4.94 -1.52
C SER A 304 8.81 4.97 -2.56
N VAL A 305 9.13 4.94 -3.87
CA VAL A 305 8.14 4.83 -4.95
C VAL A 305 7.34 3.53 -4.82
N VAL A 306 8.05 2.41 -4.61
CA VAL A 306 7.43 1.08 -4.44
C VAL A 306 6.48 1.06 -3.25
N ARG A 307 6.88 1.68 -2.13
CA ARG A 307 6.08 1.74 -0.90
C ARG A 307 4.84 2.63 -1.04
N ILE A 308 4.92 3.72 -1.80
CA ILE A 308 3.76 4.57 -2.10
C ILE A 308 2.78 3.82 -3.00
N ALA A 309 3.26 3.19 -4.08
CA ALA A 309 2.44 2.37 -4.97
C ALA A 309 1.77 1.21 -4.20
N GLU A 310 2.52 0.55 -3.31
CA GLU A 310 1.97 -0.47 -2.41
C GLU A 310 0.85 0.14 -1.53
N ALA A 311 1.12 1.23 -0.81
CA ALA A 311 0.13 1.85 0.08
C ALA A 311 -1.16 2.27 -0.64
N LEU A 312 -1.08 2.75 -1.89
CA LEU A 312 -2.24 3.11 -2.71
C LEU A 312 -3.01 1.89 -3.22
N ALA A 313 -2.30 0.83 -3.63
CA ALA A 313 -2.89 -0.44 -4.07
C ALA A 313 -3.67 -1.15 -2.95
N TYR A 314 -3.29 -0.91 -1.70
CA TYR A 314 -3.85 -1.47 -0.48
C TYR A 314 -5.14 -0.79 0.03
N ASP A 315 -5.88 -0.11 -0.83
CA ASP A 315 -7.18 0.44 -0.44
C ASP A 315 -8.20 -0.70 -0.23
N PRO A 316 -8.72 -0.93 1.00
CA PRO A 316 -9.63 -2.04 1.27
C PRO A 316 -10.91 -1.99 0.43
N ARG A 317 -11.32 -0.80 -0.02
CA ARG A 317 -12.57 -0.56 -0.75
C ARG A 317 -12.47 -1.01 -2.19
N GLN A 318 -11.29 -0.82 -2.76
CA GLN A 318 -10.98 -1.21 -4.14
C GLN A 318 -9.49 -1.60 -4.21
N PRO A 319 -9.13 -2.81 -3.76
CA PRO A 319 -7.76 -3.27 -3.83
C PRO A 319 -7.32 -3.38 -5.29
N ARG A 320 -6.17 -2.79 -5.61
CA ARG A 320 -5.60 -2.80 -6.95
C ARG A 320 -4.29 -3.54 -6.97
N GLN A 321 -3.84 -3.87 -8.17
CA GLN A 321 -2.52 -4.45 -8.37
C GLN A 321 -1.55 -3.39 -8.86
N TYR A 322 -0.27 -3.61 -8.59
CA TYR A 322 0.79 -2.78 -9.13
C TYR A 322 1.97 -3.61 -9.63
N CYS A 323 2.65 -3.12 -10.65
CA CYS A 323 3.88 -3.68 -11.19
C CYS A 323 4.95 -2.59 -11.21
N ILE A 324 6.17 -2.94 -10.83
CA ILE A 324 7.35 -2.07 -10.91
C ILE A 324 8.25 -2.71 -11.95
N ILE A 325 8.65 -1.92 -12.95
CA ILE A 325 9.53 -2.34 -14.04
C ILE A 325 10.74 -1.40 -14.04
N ASP A 326 11.84 -1.84 -13.44
CA ASP A 326 13.08 -1.04 -13.43
C ASP A 326 13.86 -1.15 -14.75
N GLY A 327 15.03 -0.52 -14.82
CA GLY A 327 15.87 -0.52 -16.01
C GLY A 327 16.29 -1.91 -16.50
N LEU A 328 16.57 -2.83 -15.58
CA LEU A 328 16.97 -4.20 -15.95
C LEU A 328 15.77 -4.93 -16.57
N GLU A 329 14.60 -4.84 -15.93
CA GLU A 329 13.37 -5.47 -16.41
C GLU A 329 12.92 -4.85 -17.74
N THR A 330 13.05 -3.53 -17.89
CA THR A 330 12.77 -2.80 -19.13
C THR A 330 13.64 -3.33 -20.27
N ALA A 331 14.96 -3.37 -20.08
CA ALA A 331 15.87 -3.88 -21.11
C ALA A 331 15.60 -5.36 -21.42
N HIS A 332 15.23 -6.16 -20.42
CA HIS A 332 14.92 -7.59 -20.61
C HIS A 332 13.67 -7.79 -21.44
N ILE A 333 12.60 -7.03 -21.18
CA ILE A 333 11.38 -6.99 -21.98
C ILE A 333 11.71 -6.56 -23.41
N LEU A 334 12.39 -5.43 -23.60
CA LEU A 334 12.69 -4.92 -24.94
C LEU A 334 13.58 -5.90 -25.73
N LYS A 335 14.57 -6.51 -25.09
CA LYS A 335 15.43 -7.54 -25.69
C LYS A 335 14.62 -8.76 -26.14
N ALA A 336 13.73 -9.27 -25.28
CA ALA A 336 12.93 -10.46 -25.58
C ALA A 336 12.03 -10.30 -26.81
N TYR A 337 11.67 -9.05 -27.16
CA TYR A 337 10.81 -8.73 -28.29
C TYR A 337 11.55 -8.05 -29.45
N GLY A 338 12.89 -7.97 -29.41
CA GLY A 338 13.69 -7.36 -30.47
C GLY A 338 13.47 -5.84 -30.63
N ARG A 339 13.12 -5.17 -29.52
CA ARG A 339 12.84 -3.73 -29.45
C ARG A 339 13.94 -2.92 -28.77
N LEU A 340 14.95 -3.57 -28.20
CA LEU A 340 16.13 -2.90 -27.66
C LEU A 340 17.05 -2.53 -28.82
N LYS A 341 17.31 -1.23 -29.03
CA LYS A 341 18.08 -0.71 -30.16
C LYS A 341 19.02 0.39 -29.75
#